data_AF-A0A7C6UGP2-F1
#
_entry.id   AF-A0A7C6UGP2-F1
#
_cell.length_a   1.000
_cell.length_b   1.000
_cell.length_c   1.000
_cell.angle_alpha   90.00
_cell.angle_beta   90.00
_cell.angle_gamma   90.00
#
_symmetry.space_group_name_H-M   'P 1'
#
loop_
_entity.id
_entity.type
_entity.pdbx_description
1 polymer ?
#
loop_
_entity_poly.entity_id
_entity_poly.type
_entity_poly.pdbx_seq_one_letter_code
_entity_poly.pdbx_strand_id
1 'polypeptide(L)'
;MIKHLFYSTLFFVGLAVCAYAKPMDAKAAEKIPELRQIAMNIRGGESLSQEERGVIGQCIDSKDPVLLSISAWIIGEENGGDEGLSEKLKVVGQGKLDDMSLAFIRIALEKRDAKRQGHQWVPSKELQDDPNPYLRIETTRALLRSRPDEGMAALRKIQADEQPLIKAAAANLSAVGTSTPTTNCRVPMIDERYELLLSVIQED
;
A
#
# COMPACT_ATOMS: atom_id res chain seq x y z
N MET A 1 -38.42 -0.72 -39.16
CA MET A 1 -37.64 0.41 -38.61
C MET A 1 -37.75 0.46 -37.07
N ILE A 2 -37.55 -0.67 -36.37
CA ILE A 2 -37.76 -0.82 -34.91
C ILE A 2 -36.60 -1.61 -34.23
N LYS A 3 -35.57 -2.02 -34.97
CA LYS A 3 -34.47 -2.84 -34.43
C LYS A 3 -33.25 -2.06 -33.92
N HIS A 4 -33.14 -0.77 -34.24
CA HIS A 4 -32.01 0.07 -33.79
C HIS A 4 -32.25 0.77 -32.44
N LEU A 5 -33.47 0.75 -31.90
CA LEU A 5 -33.78 1.45 -30.64
C LEU A 5 -33.44 0.62 -29.39
N PHE A 6 -33.22 -0.69 -29.52
CA PHE A 6 -32.96 -1.58 -28.37
C PHE A 6 -31.46 -1.73 -28.02
N TYR A 7 -30.55 -1.33 -28.91
CA TYR A 7 -29.11 -1.46 -28.66
C TYR A 7 -28.47 -0.22 -28.02
N SER A 8 -29.14 0.95 -28.03
CA SER A 8 -28.57 2.16 -27.42
C SER A 8 -28.82 2.26 -25.91
N THR A 9 -29.86 1.60 -25.38
CA THR A 9 -30.18 1.61 -23.95
C THR A 9 -29.31 0.67 -23.13
N LEU A 10 -28.70 -0.35 -23.74
CA LEU A 10 -27.77 -1.26 -23.05
C LEU A 10 -26.35 -0.70 -22.89
N PHE A 11 -26.00 0.37 -23.63
CA PHE A 11 -24.68 0.99 -23.53
C PHE A 11 -24.56 2.00 -22.37
N PHE A 12 -25.68 2.61 -21.95
CA PHE A 12 -25.66 3.59 -20.86
C PHE A 12 -25.78 2.97 -19.46
N VAL A 13 -26.33 1.76 -19.33
CA VAL A 13 -26.42 1.08 -18.02
C VAL A 13 -25.08 0.43 -17.63
N GLY A 14 -24.22 0.09 -18.60
CA GLY A 14 -22.88 -0.46 -18.35
C GLY A 14 -21.85 0.55 -17.84
N LEU A 15 -22.03 1.85 -18.10
CA LEU A 15 -21.08 2.90 -17.68
C LEU A 15 -21.28 3.40 -16.25
N ALA A 16 -22.41 3.07 -15.60
CA ALA A 16 -22.68 3.49 -14.23
C ALA A 16 -22.05 2.56 -13.16
N VAL A 17 -21.49 1.41 -13.57
CA VAL A 17 -20.94 0.41 -12.62
C VAL A 17 -19.43 0.58 -12.40
N CYS A 18 -18.75 1.46 -13.15
CA CYS A 18 -17.29 1.58 -13.13
C CYS A 18 -16.71 2.79 -12.38
N ALA A 19 -17.50 3.52 -11.59
CA ALA A 19 -16.98 4.67 -10.85
C ALA A 19 -17.62 4.78 -9.45
N TYR A 20 -17.40 3.76 -8.61
CA TYR A 20 -17.63 3.86 -7.17
C TYR A 20 -16.32 4.12 -6.41
N ALA A 21 -15.37 4.82 -7.03
CA ALA A 21 -14.32 5.48 -6.27
C ALA A 21 -14.93 6.73 -5.63
N LYS A 22 -15.02 6.75 -4.29
CA LYS A 22 -15.30 8.02 -3.60
C LYS A 22 -14.19 9.00 -4.00
N PRO A 23 -14.51 10.19 -4.52
CA PRO A 23 -13.49 11.18 -4.81
C PRO A 23 -12.71 11.46 -3.52
N MET A 24 -11.38 11.46 -3.63
CA MET A 24 -10.51 11.85 -2.54
C MET A 24 -10.90 13.25 -2.05
N ASP A 25 -10.98 13.43 -0.73
CA ASP A 25 -11.26 14.74 -0.15
C ASP A 25 -10.16 15.73 -0.58
N ALA A 26 -10.53 16.94 -0.97
CA ALA A 26 -9.60 17.98 -1.39
C ALA A 26 -8.51 18.22 -0.34
N LYS A 27 -8.86 18.13 0.95
CA LYS A 27 -7.91 18.23 2.06
C LYS A 27 -6.90 17.09 2.10
N ALA A 28 -7.32 15.88 1.72
CA ALA A 28 -6.40 14.75 1.65
C ALA A 28 -5.45 14.87 0.45
N ALA A 29 -5.97 15.35 -0.68
CA ALA A 29 -5.17 15.60 -1.88
C ALA A 29 -4.00 16.57 -1.62
N GLU A 30 -4.25 17.63 -0.84
CA GLU A 30 -3.25 18.65 -0.50
C GLU A 30 -2.06 18.08 0.29
N LYS A 31 -2.25 16.99 1.05
CA LYS A 31 -1.21 16.38 1.89
C LYS A 31 -0.34 15.37 1.17
N ILE A 32 -0.75 14.87 0.00
CA ILE A 32 0.01 13.86 -0.74
C ILE A 32 1.40 14.34 -1.21
N PRO A 33 1.55 15.55 -1.79
CA PRO A 33 2.87 16.04 -2.19
C PRO A 33 3.84 16.17 -1.01
N GLU A 34 3.34 16.66 0.13
CA GLU A 34 4.10 16.81 1.37
C GLU A 34 4.57 15.43 1.89
N LEU A 35 3.66 14.46 1.98
CA LEU A 35 4.00 13.09 2.39
C LEU A 35 4.95 12.38 1.40
N ARG A 36 4.86 12.67 0.10
CA ARG A 36 5.80 12.16 -0.91
C ARG A 36 7.22 12.67 -0.65
N GLN A 37 7.37 13.94 -0.35
CA GLN A 37 8.68 14.51 -0.03
C GLN A 37 9.26 13.85 1.23
N ILE A 38 8.46 13.70 2.28
CA ILE A 38 8.89 13.01 3.52
C ILE A 38 9.30 11.57 3.23
N ALA A 39 8.51 10.83 2.45
CA ALA A 39 8.83 9.46 2.06
C ALA A 39 10.16 9.36 1.29
N MET A 40 10.47 10.33 0.42
CA MET A 40 11.75 10.40 -0.28
C MET A 40 12.91 10.65 0.68
N ASN A 41 12.77 11.60 1.62
CA ASN A 41 13.80 11.89 2.63
C ASN A 41 14.10 10.65 3.48
N ILE A 42 13.08 9.93 3.93
CA ILE A 42 13.23 8.69 4.71
C ILE A 42 13.95 7.59 3.92
N ARG A 43 13.68 7.43 2.62
CA ARG A 43 14.46 6.50 1.77
C ARG A 43 15.92 6.91 1.66
N GLY A 44 16.19 8.22 1.64
CA GLY A 44 17.53 8.78 1.70
C GLY A 44 18.26 8.52 3.03
N GLY A 45 17.58 7.92 4.01
CA GLY A 45 18.13 7.63 5.34
C GLY A 45 18.00 8.78 6.33
N GLU A 46 17.28 9.83 5.98
CA GLU A 46 17.03 10.96 6.88
C GLU A 46 16.09 10.56 8.02
N SER A 47 16.16 11.30 9.12
CA SER A 47 15.23 11.15 10.24
C SER A 47 14.17 12.23 10.16
N LEU A 48 12.96 11.93 10.64
CA LEU A 48 11.88 12.91 10.67
C LEU A 48 12.28 14.14 11.50
N SER A 49 11.96 15.32 11.00
CA SER A 49 11.96 16.58 11.73
C SER A 49 10.73 16.69 12.64
N GLN A 50 10.71 17.68 13.54
CA GLN A 50 9.54 17.92 14.40
C GLN A 50 8.30 18.36 13.60
N GLU A 51 8.51 19.14 12.53
CA GLU A 51 7.43 19.57 11.64
C GLU A 51 6.80 18.39 10.90
N GLU A 52 7.62 17.53 10.30
CA GLU A 52 7.16 16.32 9.60
C GLU A 52 6.43 15.36 10.53
N ARG A 53 6.87 15.22 11.79
CA ARG A 53 6.13 14.46 12.82
C ARG A 53 4.72 15.03 13.05
N GLY A 54 4.59 16.36 13.09
CA GLY A 54 3.29 17.04 13.20
C GLY A 54 2.37 16.73 12.03
N VAL A 55 2.91 16.77 10.81
CA VAL A 55 2.19 16.44 9.57
C VAL A 55 1.70 14.99 9.58
N ILE A 56 2.60 14.04 9.89
CA ILE A 56 2.26 12.61 10.00
C ILE A 56 1.20 12.40 11.08
N GLY A 57 1.34 13.08 12.22
CA GLY A 57 0.37 13.04 13.30
C GLY A 57 -1.03 13.44 12.84
N GLN A 58 -1.16 14.53 12.08
CA GLN A 58 -2.44 14.99 11.52
C GLN A 58 -3.01 13.99 10.50
N CYS A 59 -2.15 13.42 9.65
CA CYS A 59 -2.54 12.43 8.66
C CYS A 59 -3.11 11.17 9.33
N ILE A 60 -2.52 10.71 10.43
CA ILE A 60 -3.04 9.59 11.23
C ILE A 60 -4.42 9.92 11.83
N ASP A 61 -4.61 11.14 12.35
CA ASP A 61 -5.88 11.56 12.96
C ASP A 61 -7.02 11.69 11.94
N SER A 62 -6.69 12.02 10.69
CA SER A 62 -7.68 12.14 9.61
C SER A 62 -8.41 10.82 9.33
N LYS A 63 -7.76 9.69 9.59
CA LYS A 63 -8.21 8.33 9.22
C LYS A 63 -8.55 8.18 7.75
N ASP A 64 -8.06 9.07 6.89
CA ASP A 64 -8.10 8.86 5.45
C ASP A 64 -7.24 7.63 5.11
N PRO A 65 -7.77 6.63 4.37
CA PRO A 65 -7.05 5.40 4.13
C PRO A 65 -5.67 5.57 3.47
N VAL A 66 -5.56 6.51 2.52
CA VAL A 66 -4.31 6.74 1.78
C VAL A 66 -3.32 7.47 2.68
N LEU A 67 -3.74 8.56 3.33
CA LEU A 67 -2.87 9.33 4.22
C LEU A 67 -2.37 8.49 5.40
N LEU A 68 -3.25 7.68 6.00
CA LEU A 68 -2.91 6.79 7.10
C LEU A 68 -1.93 5.70 6.66
N SER A 69 -2.14 5.10 5.50
CA SER A 69 -1.25 4.07 4.96
C SER A 69 0.14 4.61 4.61
N ILE A 70 0.22 5.80 3.98
CA ILE A 70 1.50 6.47 3.71
C ILE A 70 2.21 6.80 5.03
N SER A 71 1.49 7.36 6.00
CA SER A 71 2.02 7.70 7.33
C SER A 71 2.57 6.48 8.05
N ALA A 72 1.83 5.36 8.03
CA ALA A 72 2.29 4.10 8.60
C ALA A 72 3.55 3.58 7.90
N TRP A 73 3.59 3.63 6.56
CA TRP A 73 4.79 3.26 5.81
C TRP A 73 6.01 4.10 6.23
N ILE A 74 5.86 5.43 6.30
CA ILE A 74 6.92 6.36 6.71
C ILE A 74 7.45 6.00 8.11
N ILE A 75 6.55 5.77 9.08
CA ILE A 75 6.94 5.38 10.44
C ILE A 75 7.69 4.05 10.46
N GLY A 76 7.23 3.07 9.68
CA GLY A 76 7.89 1.77 9.56
C GLY A 76 9.30 1.86 8.94
N GLU A 77 9.51 2.77 7.99
CA GLU A 77 10.80 2.97 7.31
C GLU A 77 11.75 3.88 8.07
N GLU A 78 11.26 4.81 8.89
CA GLU A 78 12.09 5.72 9.68
C GLU A 78 13.05 4.94 10.60
N ASN A 79 14.32 5.34 10.58
CA ASN A 79 15.38 4.74 11.41
C ASN A 79 15.43 5.35 12.82
N GLY A 80 14.75 6.48 13.05
CA GLY A 80 14.67 7.12 14.36
C GLY A 80 13.77 6.37 15.33
N GLY A 81 13.79 6.78 16.59
CA GLY A 81 13.11 6.11 17.70
C GLY A 81 11.76 6.71 18.06
N ASP A 82 10.95 7.20 17.11
CA ASP A 82 9.68 7.87 17.46
C ASP A 82 8.62 6.90 18.01
N GLU A 83 8.68 6.72 19.32
CA GLU A 83 7.74 5.92 20.11
C GLU A 83 6.33 6.56 20.12
N GLY A 84 6.23 7.88 20.01
CA GLY A 84 4.95 8.60 20.06
C GLY A 84 4.08 8.32 18.85
N LEU A 85 4.65 8.40 17.64
CA LEU A 85 3.95 8.05 16.41
C LEU A 85 3.64 6.56 16.33
N SER A 86 4.55 5.70 16.80
CA SER A 86 4.33 4.25 16.85
C SER A 86 3.16 3.87 17.77
N GLU A 87 3.07 4.51 18.95
CA GLU A 87 1.97 4.29 19.88
C GLU A 87 0.65 4.81 19.31
N LYS A 88 0.68 5.95 18.62
CA LYS A 88 -0.49 6.49 17.93
C LYS A 88 -1.04 5.51 16.87
N LEU A 89 -0.16 4.89 16.09
CA LEU A 89 -0.57 3.86 15.12
C LEU A 89 -1.20 2.64 15.80
N LYS A 90 -0.68 2.18 16.94
CA LYS A 90 -1.28 1.07 17.70
C LYS A 90 -2.70 1.40 18.13
N VAL A 91 -2.91 2.58 18.70
CA VAL A 91 -4.24 3.03 19.15
C VAL A 91 -5.22 3.10 17.98
N VAL A 92 -4.80 3.69 16.85
CA VAL A 92 -5.64 3.76 15.65
C VAL A 92 -5.92 2.37 15.07
N GLY A 93 -4.94 1.48 15.06
CA GLY A 93 -5.05 0.11 14.57
C GLY A 93 -5.98 -0.81 15.37
N GLN A 94 -6.33 -0.44 16.61
CA GLN A 94 -7.37 -1.14 17.40
C GLN A 94 -8.80 -0.77 16.97
N GLY A 95 -8.96 0.30 16.19
CA GLY A 95 -10.23 0.75 15.67
C GLY A 95 -10.70 -0.03 14.43
N LYS A 96 -11.92 0.24 13.99
CA LYS A 96 -12.42 -0.26 12.70
C LYS A 96 -11.79 0.54 11.57
N LEU A 97 -10.85 -0.06 10.86
CA LEU A 97 -10.18 0.49 9.69
C LEU A 97 -10.52 -0.32 8.43
N ASP A 98 -10.21 0.23 7.27
CA ASP A 98 -10.18 -0.54 6.03
C ASP A 98 -8.93 -1.45 5.98
N ASP A 99 -9.01 -2.47 5.13
CA ASP A 99 -7.98 -3.51 5.03
C ASP A 99 -6.60 -2.94 4.64
N MET A 100 -6.54 -1.92 3.76
CA MET A 100 -5.28 -1.32 3.33
C MET A 100 -4.60 -0.62 4.50
N SER A 101 -5.32 0.27 5.19
CA SER A 101 -4.79 0.97 6.38
C SER A 101 -4.31 0.00 7.45
N LEU A 102 -5.11 -1.03 7.75
CA LEU A 102 -4.75 -2.03 8.76
C LEU A 102 -3.48 -2.80 8.37
N ALA A 103 -3.33 -3.16 7.09
CA ALA A 103 -2.14 -3.86 6.59
C ALA A 103 -0.87 -3.02 6.79
N PHE A 104 -0.92 -1.74 6.37
CA PHE A 104 0.24 -0.86 6.49
C PHE A 104 0.60 -0.54 7.94
N ILE A 105 -0.39 -0.40 8.83
CA ILE A 105 -0.14 -0.27 10.28
C ILE A 105 0.57 -1.50 10.82
N ARG A 106 0.08 -2.70 10.54
CA ARG A 106 0.69 -3.95 11.05
C ARG A 106 2.12 -4.14 10.55
N ILE A 107 2.37 -3.87 9.27
CA ILE A 107 3.73 -3.91 8.69
C ILE A 107 4.63 -2.88 9.37
N ALA A 108 4.15 -1.66 9.57
CA ALA A 108 4.93 -0.61 10.22
C ALA A 108 5.34 -1.02 11.62
N LEU A 109 4.40 -1.51 12.43
CA LEU A 109 4.67 -1.94 13.80
C LEU A 109 5.66 -3.11 13.85
N GLU A 110 5.53 -4.10 12.96
CA GLU A 110 6.48 -5.22 12.91
C GLU A 110 7.89 -4.76 12.49
N LYS A 111 7.99 -3.81 11.55
CA LYS A 111 9.28 -3.17 11.21
C LYS A 111 9.89 -2.44 12.40
N ARG A 112 9.09 -1.71 13.17
CA ARG A 112 9.54 -1.01 14.39
C ARG A 112 10.06 -1.99 15.42
N ASP A 113 9.35 -3.09 15.65
CA ASP A 113 9.76 -4.11 16.60
C ASP A 113 11.06 -4.80 16.19
N ALA A 114 11.22 -5.13 14.90
CA ALA A 114 12.47 -5.67 14.37
C ALA A 114 13.64 -4.70 14.58
N LYS A 115 13.43 -3.40 14.27
CA LYS A 115 14.44 -2.34 14.48
C LYS A 115 14.82 -2.18 15.95
N ARG A 116 13.85 -2.17 16.87
CA ARG A 116 14.10 -2.13 18.33
C ARG A 116 14.96 -3.31 18.80
N GLN A 117 14.79 -4.46 18.17
CA GLN A 117 15.59 -5.67 18.45
C GLN A 117 16.93 -5.69 17.72
N GLY A 118 17.25 -4.67 16.91
CA GLY A 118 18.48 -4.63 16.11
C GLY A 118 18.50 -5.62 14.94
N HIS A 119 17.34 -6.10 14.51
CA HIS A 119 17.20 -7.06 13.42
C HIS A 119 16.69 -6.39 12.14
N GLN A 120 17.13 -6.92 11.00
CA GLN A 120 16.49 -6.60 9.73
C GLN A 120 15.09 -7.18 9.71
N TRP A 121 14.10 -6.37 9.34
CA TRP A 121 12.73 -6.83 9.23
C TRP A 121 12.58 -7.86 8.11
N VAL A 122 11.94 -8.98 8.45
CA VAL A 122 11.42 -9.98 7.54
C VAL A 122 9.98 -10.25 7.98
N PRO A 123 9.01 -10.26 7.05
CA PRO A 123 7.61 -10.53 7.40
C PRO A 123 7.44 -11.79 8.25
N SER A 124 6.72 -11.68 9.36
CA SER A 124 6.32 -12.83 10.15
C SER A 124 5.39 -13.76 9.36
N LYS A 125 5.34 -15.04 9.74
CA LYS A 125 4.39 -15.99 9.15
C LYS A 125 2.94 -15.55 9.37
N GLU A 126 2.66 -14.90 10.50
CA GLU A 126 1.33 -14.36 10.79
C GLU A 126 0.89 -13.36 9.73
N LEU A 127 1.73 -12.38 9.37
CA LEU A 127 1.38 -11.43 8.30
C LEU A 127 1.31 -12.08 6.92
N GLN A 128 2.12 -13.11 6.65
CA GLN A 128 2.14 -13.80 5.36
C GLN A 128 0.88 -14.65 5.11
N ASP A 129 0.34 -15.26 6.16
CA ASP A 129 -0.83 -16.13 6.09
C ASP A 129 -2.15 -15.41 6.41
N ASP A 130 -2.08 -14.12 6.71
CA ASP A 130 -3.26 -13.29 6.99
C ASP A 130 -4.19 -13.20 5.77
N PRO A 131 -5.52 -13.26 5.95
CA PRO A 131 -6.46 -13.16 4.83
C PRO A 131 -6.49 -11.77 4.17
N ASN A 132 -5.94 -10.74 4.82
CA ASN A 132 -5.89 -9.39 4.26
C ASN A 132 -5.05 -9.36 2.96
N PRO A 133 -5.64 -8.96 1.82
CA PRO A 133 -4.96 -9.03 0.53
C PRO A 133 -3.73 -8.12 0.45
N TYR A 134 -3.78 -6.94 1.06
CA TYR A 134 -2.66 -6.00 1.05
C TYR A 134 -1.47 -6.53 1.85
N LEU A 135 -1.72 -7.19 3.00
CA LEU A 135 -0.65 -7.87 3.75
C LEU A 135 0.01 -8.95 2.91
N ARG A 136 -0.76 -9.82 2.27
CA ARG A 136 -0.20 -10.89 1.42
C ARG A 136 0.64 -10.33 0.27
N ILE A 137 0.20 -9.24 -0.35
CA ILE A 137 0.94 -8.57 -1.43
C ILE A 137 2.24 -7.95 -0.92
N GLU A 138 2.18 -7.14 0.14
CA GLU A 138 3.34 -6.42 0.66
C GLU A 138 4.37 -7.35 1.32
N THR A 139 3.92 -8.38 2.03
CA THR A 139 4.82 -9.40 2.61
C THR A 139 5.51 -10.21 1.51
N THR A 140 4.79 -10.58 0.44
CA THR A 140 5.41 -11.21 -0.74
C THR A 140 6.45 -10.30 -1.37
N ARG A 141 6.14 -9.00 -1.55
CA ARG A 141 7.08 -8.00 -2.07
C ARG A 141 8.34 -7.88 -1.21
N ALA A 142 8.18 -7.85 0.10
CA ALA A 142 9.28 -7.78 1.05
C ALA A 142 10.15 -9.06 1.00
N LEU A 143 9.54 -10.24 0.89
CA LEU A 143 10.27 -11.50 0.74
C LEU A 143 11.03 -11.57 -0.58
N LEU A 144 10.45 -11.13 -1.70
CA LEU A 144 11.16 -11.08 -2.98
C LEU A 144 12.44 -10.24 -2.92
N ARG A 145 12.45 -9.18 -2.09
CA ARG A 145 13.62 -8.31 -1.89
C ARG A 145 14.66 -8.90 -0.92
N SER A 146 14.21 -9.53 0.17
CA SER A 146 15.08 -9.96 1.28
C SER A 146 15.47 -11.44 1.24
N ARG A 147 14.60 -12.30 0.72
CA ARG A 147 14.74 -13.76 0.64
C ARG A 147 14.16 -14.30 -0.67
N PRO A 148 14.88 -14.19 -1.79
CA PRO A 148 14.32 -14.44 -3.13
C PRO A 148 13.65 -15.81 -3.30
N ASP A 149 14.21 -16.89 -2.74
CA ASP A 149 13.64 -18.23 -2.87
C ASP A 149 12.28 -18.36 -2.15
N GLU A 150 12.21 -17.86 -0.90
CA GLU A 150 10.96 -17.78 -0.12
C GLU A 150 9.96 -16.83 -0.81
N GLY A 151 10.44 -15.70 -1.33
CA GLY A 151 9.65 -14.73 -2.08
C GLY A 151 9.04 -15.31 -3.35
N MET A 152 9.78 -16.15 -4.09
CA MET A 152 9.26 -16.84 -5.27
C MET A 152 8.24 -17.91 -4.91
N ALA A 153 8.39 -18.60 -3.78
CA ALA A 153 7.37 -19.51 -3.28
C ALA A 153 6.08 -18.76 -2.90
N ALA A 154 6.21 -17.62 -2.19
CA ALA A 154 5.09 -16.75 -1.85
C ALA A 154 4.41 -16.16 -3.10
N LEU A 155 5.19 -15.74 -4.10
CA LEU A 155 4.68 -15.24 -5.37
C LEU A 155 3.81 -16.29 -6.09
N ARG A 156 4.27 -17.54 -6.17
CA ARG A 156 3.47 -18.63 -6.76
C ARG A 156 2.16 -18.85 -6.00
N LYS A 157 2.17 -18.74 -4.67
CA LYS A 157 0.95 -18.86 -3.83
C LYS A 157 -0.06 -17.76 -4.16
N ILE A 158 0.37 -16.51 -4.30
CA ILE A 158 -0.54 -15.40 -4.63
C ILE A 158 -0.96 -15.40 -6.11
N GLN A 159 -0.16 -15.94 -7.03
CA GLN A 159 -0.54 -16.11 -8.44
C GLN A 159 -1.69 -17.10 -8.64
N ALA A 160 -1.82 -18.08 -7.75
CA ALA A 160 -2.93 -19.05 -7.76
C ALA A 160 -4.21 -18.49 -7.13
N ASP A 161 -4.18 -17.25 -6.61
CA ASP A 161 -5.33 -16.61 -6.01
C ASP A 161 -6.24 -15.98 -7.08
N GLU A 162 -7.55 -16.24 -6.98
CA GLU A 162 -8.53 -15.70 -7.92
C GLU A 162 -9.05 -14.32 -7.53
N GLN A 163 -8.68 -13.79 -6.35
CA GLN A 163 -9.04 -12.44 -5.96
C GLN A 163 -8.42 -11.43 -6.93
N PRO A 164 -9.22 -10.56 -7.59
CA PRO A 164 -8.74 -9.71 -8.66
C PRO A 164 -7.57 -8.80 -8.28
N LEU A 165 -7.62 -8.21 -7.07
CA LEU A 165 -6.55 -7.35 -6.54
C LEU A 165 -5.21 -8.11 -6.42
N ILE A 166 -5.25 -9.32 -5.86
CA ILE A 166 -4.06 -10.15 -5.65
C ILE A 166 -3.48 -10.57 -7.00
N LYS A 167 -4.33 -10.95 -7.94
CA LYS A 167 -3.93 -11.35 -9.30
C LYS A 167 -3.24 -10.22 -10.05
N ALA A 168 -3.78 -9.00 -9.99
CA ALA A 168 -3.15 -7.80 -10.58
C ALA A 168 -1.80 -7.48 -9.92
N ALA A 169 -1.74 -7.52 -8.58
CA ALA A 169 -0.50 -7.32 -7.84
C ALA A 169 0.57 -8.37 -8.17
N ALA A 170 0.18 -9.65 -8.26
CA ALA A 170 1.08 -10.75 -8.57
C ALA A 170 1.68 -10.59 -9.98
N ALA A 171 0.88 -10.14 -10.96
CA ALA A 171 1.38 -9.83 -12.30
C ALA A 171 2.44 -8.72 -12.27
N ASN A 172 2.18 -7.63 -11.53
CA ASN A 172 3.15 -6.54 -11.34
C ASN A 172 4.44 -7.01 -10.65
N LEU A 173 4.33 -7.83 -9.60
CA LEU A 173 5.49 -8.39 -8.89
C LEU A 173 6.32 -9.33 -9.76
N SER A 174 5.67 -10.08 -10.66
CA SER A 174 6.33 -11.01 -11.58
C SER A 174 7.15 -10.28 -12.64
N ALA A 175 6.65 -9.13 -13.14
CA ALA A 175 7.34 -8.32 -14.14
C ALA A 175 8.66 -7.72 -13.63
N VAL A 176 8.75 -7.43 -12.32
CA VAL A 176 9.96 -6.90 -11.67
C VAL A 176 11.08 -7.97 -11.61
N GLY A 177 10.75 -9.26 -11.66
CA GLY A 177 11.71 -10.36 -11.61
C GLY A 177 12.33 -10.75 -12.96
N THR A 178 11.82 -10.23 -14.08
CA THR A 178 12.32 -10.53 -15.43
C THR A 178 13.18 -9.39 -15.95
N SER A 179 14.49 -9.61 -16.09
CA SER A 179 15.52 -8.64 -16.50
C SER A 179 15.44 -8.14 -17.95
N THR A 180 14.24 -8.10 -18.55
CA THR A 180 14.03 -7.51 -19.87
C THR A 180 13.35 -6.15 -19.69
N PRO A 181 13.94 -5.05 -20.18
CA PRO A 181 13.33 -3.73 -20.17
C PRO A 181 12.24 -3.70 -21.25
N THR A 182 11.17 -4.44 -21.01
CA THR A 182 9.95 -4.37 -21.81
C THR A 182 9.11 -3.27 -21.19
N THR A 183 9.13 -2.12 -21.84
CA THR A 183 8.21 -0.98 -21.72
C THR A 183 7.16 -1.17 -20.63
N ASN A 184 7.44 -0.63 -19.43
CA ASN A 184 6.56 -0.37 -18.28
C ASN A 184 5.06 -0.74 -18.44
N CYS A 185 4.75 -2.02 -18.64
CA CYS A 185 3.38 -2.48 -18.68
C CYS A 185 3.01 -2.87 -17.24
N ARG A 186 2.93 -1.86 -16.36
CA ARG A 186 2.31 -2.04 -15.06
C ARG A 186 0.83 -2.35 -15.31
N VAL A 187 0.36 -3.49 -14.82
CA VAL A 187 -1.05 -3.83 -14.81
C VAL A 187 -1.74 -2.82 -13.89
N PRO A 188 -2.72 -2.02 -14.37
CA PRO A 188 -3.44 -1.09 -13.52
C PRO A 188 -4.03 -1.81 -12.31
N MET A 189 -3.92 -1.20 -11.13
CA MET A 189 -4.45 -1.80 -9.93
C MET A 189 -5.95 -1.54 -9.87
N ILE A 190 -6.71 -2.54 -9.41
CA ILE A 190 -8.16 -2.42 -9.31
C ILE A 190 -8.57 -1.44 -8.19
N ASP A 191 -7.71 -1.31 -7.17
CA ASP A 191 -7.90 -0.31 -6.11
C ASP A 191 -7.04 0.93 -6.38
N GLU A 192 -7.69 2.00 -6.84
CA GLU A 192 -7.07 3.30 -7.14
C GLU A 192 -6.37 3.91 -5.91
N ARG A 193 -6.87 3.68 -4.69
CA ARG A 193 -6.26 4.20 -3.46
C ARG A 193 -4.94 3.50 -3.19
N TYR A 194 -4.89 2.20 -3.45
CA TYR A 194 -3.66 1.44 -3.34
C TYR A 194 -2.67 1.83 -4.44
N GLU A 195 -3.13 2.05 -5.67
CA GLU A 195 -2.28 2.57 -6.74
C GLU A 195 -1.66 3.92 -6.38
N LEU A 196 -2.48 4.84 -5.86
CA LEU A 196 -2.04 6.15 -5.39
C LEU A 196 -1.01 6.04 -4.27
N LEU A 197 -1.27 5.18 -3.26
CA LEU A 197 -0.32 4.88 -2.20
C LEU A 197 1.02 4.40 -2.78
N LEU A 198 0.99 3.40 -3.67
CA LEU A 198 2.20 2.86 -4.29
C LEU A 198 2.95 3.92 -5.10
N SER A 199 2.25 4.82 -5.79
CA SER A 199 2.88 5.94 -6.53
C SER A 199 3.66 6.89 -5.63
N VAL A 200 3.36 6.93 -4.32
CA VAL A 200 4.06 7.72 -3.31
C VAL A 200 5.20 6.92 -2.71
N ILE A 201 4.96 5.65 -2.34
CA ILE A 201 5.89 4.85 -1.53
C ILE A 201 6.85 3.96 -2.32
N GLN A 202 6.66 3.79 -3.62
CA GLN A 202 7.58 3.05 -4.50
C GLN A 202 8.46 4.01 -5.31
N GLU A 203 9.64 3.52 -5.71
CA GLU A 203 10.50 4.19 -6.69
C GLU A 203 10.01 3.81 -8.09
N ASP A 204 10.13 4.74 -9.04
CA ASP A 204 10.02 4.45 -10.47
C ASP A 204 11.33 3.84 -10.99
#